data_AF-A0A3C0K9B0-F1
#
_entry.id   AF-A0A3C0K9B0-F1
#
_cell.length_a   1.000
_cell.length_b   1.000
_cell.length_c   1.000
_cell.angle_alpha   90.00
_cell.angle_beta   90.00
_cell.angle_gamma   90.00
#
_symmetry.space_group_name_H-M   'P 1'
#
loop_
_entity.id
_entity.type
_entity.pdbx_description
1 polymer ?
#
loop_
_entity_poly.entity_id
_entity_poly.type
_entity_poly.pdbx_seq_one_letter_code
_entity_poly.pdbx_strand_id
1 'polypeptide(L)'
;ETTVNFYTPVGSSLEATEAKSRQVEGILREFPEVRYTLSTINTGSAQGKMYASVYVRLVDRKDRSRSVDTMSGVLRERLRQVPGITVTHVGLLDPVGGQKQVEFSLQGPDLQELERLTQAVTAKIRGIPGLVDLDTSAKPDKPVIALDVQRDAASDLGVSVAQLATSLRTLVAGTTVGNWRAPDDQTYDV
;
A
#
# COMPACT_ATOMS: atom_id res chain seq x y z
N GLU A 1 19.40 6.55 7.94
CA GLU A 1 18.07 5.90 7.87
C GLU A 1 17.69 5.73 6.42
N THR A 2 16.68 4.91 6.14
CA THR A 2 16.12 4.71 4.80
C THR A 2 14.70 4.17 4.93
N THR A 3 13.88 4.31 3.89
CA THR A 3 12.53 3.75 3.82
C THR A 3 12.43 2.76 2.67
N VAL A 4 11.65 1.71 2.87
CA VAL A 4 11.29 0.71 1.86
C VAL A 4 9.78 0.70 1.70
N ASN A 5 9.27 0.97 0.50
CA ASN A 5 7.85 0.82 0.20
C ASN A 5 7.65 -0.37 -0.73
N PHE A 6 6.62 -1.17 -0.46
CA PHE A 6 6.24 -2.27 -1.33
C PHE A 6 4.75 -2.55 -1.23
N TYR A 7 4.23 -3.32 -2.19
CA TYR A 7 2.88 -3.86 -2.15
C TYR A 7 2.83 -5.36 -2.44
N THR A 8 1.82 -6.02 -1.90
CA THR A 8 1.48 -7.42 -2.20
C THR A 8 0.47 -7.51 -3.35
N PRO A 9 0.27 -8.69 -3.98
CA PRO A 9 -0.69 -8.86 -5.06
C PRO A 9 -2.08 -8.31 -4.73
N VAL A 10 -2.76 -7.81 -5.74
CA VAL A 10 -4.06 -7.16 -5.60
C VAL A 10 -5.06 -8.14 -5.00
N GLY A 11 -5.84 -7.64 -4.03
CA GLY A 11 -6.80 -8.46 -3.29
C GLY A 11 -6.23 -9.16 -2.05
N SER A 12 -4.91 -9.12 -1.82
CA SER A 12 -4.28 -9.66 -0.59
C SER A 12 -4.97 -9.14 0.67
N SER A 13 -5.12 -10.01 1.66
CA SER A 13 -5.64 -9.64 2.97
C SER A 13 -4.62 -8.83 3.77
N LEU A 14 -5.06 -8.19 4.86
CA LEU A 14 -4.16 -7.45 5.73
C LEU A 14 -3.10 -8.38 6.35
N GLU A 15 -3.52 -9.59 6.73
CA GLU A 15 -2.69 -10.65 7.32
C GLU A 15 -1.65 -11.16 6.33
N ALA A 16 -2.01 -11.30 5.05
CA ALA A 16 -1.06 -11.69 4.01
C ALA A 16 0.03 -10.61 3.82
N THR A 17 -0.36 -9.34 3.83
CA THR A 17 0.58 -8.22 3.79
C THR A 17 1.44 -8.16 5.04
N GLU A 18 0.86 -8.41 6.22
CA GLU A 18 1.61 -8.47 7.47
C GLU A 18 2.67 -9.58 7.46
N ALA A 19 2.31 -10.79 7.01
CA ALA A 19 3.25 -11.89 6.89
C ALA A 19 4.42 -11.53 5.96
N LYS A 20 4.15 -10.84 4.85
CA LYS A 20 5.18 -10.34 3.93
C LYS A 20 6.02 -9.22 4.53
N SER A 21 5.42 -8.30 5.27
CA SER A 21 6.15 -7.26 6.02
C SER A 21 7.12 -7.86 7.04
N ARG A 22 6.69 -8.88 7.80
CA ARG A 22 7.57 -9.59 8.73
C ARG A 22 8.72 -10.31 8.01
N GLN A 23 8.46 -10.92 6.86
CA GLN A 23 9.50 -11.53 6.02
C GLN A 23 10.51 -10.47 5.56
N VAL A 24 10.04 -9.34 5.05
CA VAL A 24 10.87 -8.21 4.61
C VAL A 24 11.71 -7.68 5.77
N GLU A 25 11.12 -7.43 6.95
CA GLU A 25 11.84 -7.00 8.14
C GLU A 25 12.94 -7.99 8.55
N GLY A 26 12.66 -9.29 8.53
CA GLY A 26 13.65 -10.33 8.84
C GLY A 26 14.86 -10.23 7.93
N ILE A 27 14.61 -10.13 6.62
CA ILE A 27 15.65 -9.98 5.60
C ILE A 27 16.46 -8.69 5.81
N LEU A 28 15.78 -7.57 6.10
CA LEU A 28 16.45 -6.29 6.35
C LEU A 28 17.35 -6.37 7.61
N ARG A 29 16.94 -7.11 8.64
CA ARG A 29 17.71 -7.30 9.87
C ARG A 29 18.90 -8.27 9.72
N GLU A 30 19.01 -9.01 8.61
CA GLU A 30 20.21 -9.81 8.30
C GLU A 30 21.45 -8.91 8.05
N PHE A 31 21.24 -7.63 7.72
CA PHE A 31 22.32 -6.68 7.47
C PHE A 31 22.84 -6.06 8.78
N PRO A 32 24.15 -6.13 9.07
CA PRO A 32 24.72 -5.58 10.30
C PRO A 32 24.58 -4.06 10.40
N GLU A 33 24.37 -3.36 9.28
CA GLU A 33 24.14 -1.93 9.27
C GLU A 33 22.73 -1.53 9.76
N VAL A 34 21.80 -2.49 9.91
CA VAL A 34 20.42 -2.24 10.34
C VAL A 34 20.30 -2.37 11.86
N ARG A 35 19.89 -1.28 12.51
CA ARG A 35 19.70 -1.24 13.97
C ARG A 35 18.30 -1.69 14.38
N TYR A 36 17.27 -1.14 13.73
CA TYR A 36 15.89 -1.56 13.92
C TYR A 36 15.04 -1.21 12.70
N THR A 37 13.89 -1.84 12.61
CA THR A 37 12.88 -1.59 11.57
C THR A 37 11.53 -1.32 12.21
N LEU A 38 10.73 -0.50 11.54
CA LEU A 38 9.34 -0.23 11.88
C LEU A 38 8.51 -0.38 10.61
N SER A 39 7.58 -1.33 10.58
CA SER A 39 6.65 -1.48 9.47
C SER A 39 5.31 -0.87 9.79
N THR A 40 4.72 -0.23 8.79
CA THR A 40 3.35 0.25 8.81
C THR A 40 2.61 -0.25 7.58
N ILE A 41 1.36 -0.64 7.78
CA ILE A 41 0.48 -1.15 6.72
C ILE A 41 -0.77 -0.29 6.71
N ASN A 42 -1.26 0.05 5.52
CA ASN A 42 -2.47 0.89 5.38
C ASN A 42 -2.36 2.27 6.08
N THR A 43 -1.17 2.89 6.05
CA THR A 43 -0.93 4.23 6.64
C THR A 43 -0.83 5.31 5.56
N GLY A 44 -0.71 6.59 5.93
CA GLY A 44 -0.74 7.73 5.01
C GLY A 44 0.07 7.57 3.70
N SER A 45 1.32 7.09 3.80
CA SER A 45 2.20 6.81 2.65
C SER A 45 1.99 5.46 1.96
N ALA A 46 1.19 4.57 2.54
CA ALA A 46 0.95 3.19 2.10
C ALA A 46 -0.54 2.86 2.19
N GLN A 47 -1.38 3.60 1.43
CA GLN A 47 -2.83 3.48 1.54
C GLN A 47 -3.39 2.22 0.86
N GLY A 48 -4.03 1.38 1.67
CA GLY A 48 -4.68 0.12 1.31
C GLY A 48 -4.03 -1.07 2.01
N LYS A 49 -4.84 -2.10 2.33
CA LYS A 49 -4.41 -3.32 3.03
C LYS A 49 -3.25 -4.10 2.37
N MET A 50 -2.98 -3.83 1.09
CA MET A 50 -1.89 -4.47 0.32
C MET A 50 -0.59 -3.66 0.30
N TYR A 51 -0.58 -2.44 0.82
CA TYR A 51 0.59 -1.55 0.81
C TYR A 51 1.26 -1.50 2.18
N ALA A 52 2.58 -1.60 2.17
CA ALA A 52 3.41 -1.53 3.37
C ALA A 52 4.57 -0.54 3.19
N SER A 53 4.93 0.12 4.28
CA SER A 53 6.08 1.00 4.39
C SER A 53 6.94 0.52 5.55
N VAL A 54 8.23 0.28 5.30
CA VAL A 54 9.20 -0.14 6.31
C VAL A 54 10.23 0.95 6.48
N TYR A 55 10.20 1.60 7.63
CA TYR A 55 11.27 2.48 8.07
C TYR A 55 12.43 1.65 8.60
N VAL A 56 13.65 1.97 8.15
CA VAL A 56 14.88 1.26 8.51
C VAL A 56 15.84 2.25 9.15
N ARG A 57 16.08 2.07 10.45
CA ARG A 57 17.13 2.79 11.16
C ARG A 57 18.46 2.06 10.95
N LEU A 58 19.41 2.77 10.36
CA LEU A 58 20.78 2.28 10.23
C LEU A 58 21.61 2.64 11.47
N VAL A 59 22.68 1.90 11.72
CA VAL A 59 23.72 2.27 12.69
C VAL A 59 24.39 3.59 12.30
N ASP A 60 25.08 4.21 13.25
CA ASP A 60 25.74 5.50 13.03
C ASP A 60 26.75 5.41 11.88
N ARG A 61 26.94 6.53 11.16
CA ARG A 61 27.82 6.58 9.99
C ARG A 61 29.25 6.09 10.25
N LYS A 62 29.75 6.30 11.47
CA LYS A 62 31.08 5.86 11.92
C LYS A 62 31.19 4.34 12.10
N ASP A 63 30.07 3.66 12.35
CA ASP A 63 30.01 2.23 12.69
C ASP A 63 29.58 1.37 11.49
N ARG A 64 29.50 1.96 10.30
CA ARG A 64 29.17 1.26 9.03
C ARG A 64 30.18 1.58 7.95
N SER A 65 30.49 0.57 7.15
CA SER A 65 31.41 0.68 6.01
C SER A 65 30.73 1.21 4.74
N ARG A 66 29.42 0.98 4.59
CA ARG A 66 28.64 1.36 3.39
C ARG A 66 27.87 2.65 3.61
N SER A 67 27.79 3.48 2.56
CA SER A 67 26.94 4.68 2.54
C SER A 67 25.45 4.29 2.50
N VAL A 68 24.55 5.27 2.72
CA VAL A 68 23.11 4.99 2.63
C VAL A 68 22.73 4.62 1.19
N ASP A 69 23.27 5.33 0.20
CA ASP A 69 22.99 5.07 -1.22
C ASP A 69 23.45 3.68 -1.66
N THR A 70 24.64 3.26 -1.22
CA THR A 70 25.14 1.89 -1.46
C THR A 70 24.22 0.86 -0.80
N MET A 71 23.78 1.12 0.43
CA MET A 71 22.83 0.24 1.11
C MET A 71 21.49 0.17 0.38
N SER A 72 20.95 1.28 -0.11
CA SER A 72 19.69 1.28 -0.87
C SER A 72 19.77 0.39 -2.11
N GLY A 73 20.90 0.39 -2.82
CA GLY A 73 21.15 -0.54 -3.92
C GLY A 73 21.14 -2.01 -3.49
N VAL A 74 21.87 -2.34 -2.41
CA VAL A 74 21.96 -3.71 -1.86
C VAL A 74 20.59 -4.21 -1.37
N LEU A 75 19.87 -3.38 -0.61
CA LEU A 75 18.54 -3.71 -0.09
C LEU A 75 17.55 -3.92 -1.24
N ARG A 76 17.56 -3.05 -2.26
CA ARG A 76 16.70 -3.19 -3.44
C ARG A 76 16.92 -4.53 -4.14
N GLU A 77 18.18 -4.91 -4.38
CA GLU A 77 18.49 -6.17 -5.05
C GLU A 77 18.08 -7.38 -4.22
N ARG A 78 18.33 -7.33 -2.90
CA ARG A 78 17.93 -8.40 -1.98
C ARG A 78 16.40 -8.56 -1.92
N LEU A 79 15.66 -7.46 -1.92
CA LEU A 79 14.19 -7.48 -1.82
C LEU A 79 13.52 -7.86 -3.14
N ARG A 80 14.14 -7.62 -4.29
CA ARG A 80 13.67 -8.11 -5.60
C ARG A 80 13.55 -9.63 -5.67
N GLN A 81 14.30 -10.34 -4.84
CA GLN A 81 14.27 -11.81 -4.76
C GLN A 81 13.12 -12.33 -3.87
N VAL A 82 12.35 -11.46 -3.22
CA VAL A 82 11.24 -11.87 -2.36
C VAL A 82 9.99 -12.08 -3.22
N PRO A 83 9.46 -13.30 -3.33
CA PRO A 83 8.27 -13.56 -4.12
C PRO A 83 7.03 -12.99 -3.44
N GLY A 84 6.11 -12.47 -4.26
CA GLY A 84 4.82 -11.94 -3.78
C GLY A 84 4.90 -10.54 -3.17
N ILE A 85 5.95 -9.78 -3.46
CA ILE A 85 5.98 -8.34 -3.22
C ILE A 85 6.47 -7.60 -4.47
N THR A 86 6.03 -6.37 -4.64
CA THR A 86 6.59 -5.43 -5.60
C THR A 86 7.14 -4.23 -4.84
N VAL A 87 8.45 -4.05 -4.89
CA VAL A 87 9.14 -2.94 -4.23
C VAL A 87 8.99 -1.69 -5.10
N THR A 88 8.41 -0.63 -4.52
CA THR A 88 8.15 0.64 -5.20
C THR A 88 9.11 1.74 -4.79
N HIS A 89 9.85 1.58 -3.69
CA HIS A 89 10.86 2.55 -3.24
C HIS A 89 11.87 1.89 -2.32
N VAL A 90 13.16 2.18 -2.51
CA VAL A 90 14.22 1.92 -1.53
C VAL A 90 15.15 3.12 -1.47
N GLY A 91 15.08 3.88 -0.38
CA GLY A 91 15.95 5.03 -0.20
C GLY A 91 15.44 6.03 0.81
N LEU A 92 16.12 7.16 0.90
CA LEU A 92 15.59 8.32 1.59
C LEU A 92 14.35 8.81 0.84
N LEU A 93 13.29 9.11 1.58
CA LEU A 93 12.18 9.88 1.04
C LEU A 93 12.58 11.35 1.02
N ASP A 94 12.06 12.10 0.05
CA ASP A 94 12.26 13.55 0.01
C ASP A 94 11.66 14.18 1.30
N PRO A 95 12.42 15.00 2.05
CA PRO A 95 11.90 15.68 3.23
C PRO A 95 10.70 16.59 2.93
N VAL A 96 10.50 16.99 1.66
CA VAL A 96 9.34 17.78 1.23
C VAL A 96 8.39 16.88 0.42
N GLY A 97 7.29 16.48 1.04
CA GLY A 97 6.19 15.79 0.37
C GLY A 97 6.37 14.28 0.13
N GLY A 98 7.54 13.70 0.45
CA GLY A 98 7.78 12.26 0.36
C GLY A 98 7.61 11.67 -1.05
N GLN A 99 7.70 12.52 -2.08
CA GLN A 99 7.54 12.14 -3.47
C GLN A 99 8.84 11.59 -4.07
N LYS A 100 8.73 11.01 -5.27
CA LYS A 100 9.91 10.55 -6.02
C LYS A 100 10.62 11.75 -6.63
N GLN A 101 11.92 11.59 -6.91
CA GLN A 101 12.74 12.66 -7.48
C GLN A 101 12.28 13.13 -8.87
N VAL A 102 11.62 12.25 -9.63
CA VAL A 102 11.12 12.54 -10.97
C VAL A 102 9.70 12.01 -11.09
N GLU A 103 8.79 12.87 -11.54
CA GLU A 103 7.39 12.55 -11.75
C GLU A 103 6.95 12.95 -13.16
N PHE A 104 6.14 12.10 -13.78
CA PHE A 104 5.52 12.36 -15.08
C PHE A 104 4.01 12.37 -14.90
N SER A 105 3.37 13.46 -15.31
CA SER A 105 1.91 13.58 -15.30
C SER A 105 1.36 13.31 -16.69
N LEU A 106 0.60 12.23 -16.86
CA LEU A 106 -0.20 11.99 -18.05
C LEU A 106 -1.60 12.56 -17.80
N GLN A 107 -2.05 13.46 -18.68
CA GLN A 107 -3.32 14.14 -18.54
C GLN A 107 -4.20 13.88 -19.76
N GLY A 108 -5.48 13.60 -19.51
CA GLY A 108 -6.45 13.30 -20.53
C GLY A 108 -7.83 13.00 -19.92
N PRO A 109 -8.89 13.02 -20.73
CA PRO A 109 -10.25 12.77 -20.25
C PRO A 109 -10.59 11.28 -20.10
N ASP A 110 -9.86 10.39 -20.77
CA ASP A 110 -10.14 8.95 -20.82
C ASP A 110 -9.15 8.16 -19.94
N LEU A 111 -9.67 7.56 -18.86
CA LEU A 111 -8.87 6.78 -17.91
C LEU A 111 -8.29 5.49 -18.52
N GLN A 112 -9.02 4.83 -19.42
CA GLN A 112 -8.54 3.58 -20.04
C GLN A 112 -7.37 3.87 -20.98
N GLU A 113 -7.47 4.97 -21.74
CA GLU A 113 -6.38 5.40 -22.60
C GLU A 113 -5.17 5.87 -21.79
N LEU A 114 -5.39 6.57 -20.68
CA LEU A 114 -4.31 6.96 -19.75
C LEU A 114 -3.61 5.74 -19.15
N GLU A 115 -4.33 4.70 -18.78
CA GLU A 115 -3.74 3.45 -18.28
C GLU A 115 -2.88 2.76 -19.35
N ARG A 116 -3.41 2.62 -20.57
CA ARG A 116 -2.69 2.04 -21.71
C ARG A 116 -1.40 2.80 -22.02
N LEU A 117 -1.46 4.13 -22.05
CA LEU A 117 -0.31 5.00 -22.27
C LEU A 117 0.69 4.88 -21.12
N THR A 118 0.23 4.83 -19.88
CA THR A 118 1.09 4.65 -18.70
C THR A 118 1.92 3.37 -18.81
N GLN A 119 1.28 2.23 -19.13
CA GLN A 119 1.98 0.96 -19.33
C GLN A 119 3.03 1.06 -20.45
N ALA A 120 2.69 1.69 -21.57
CA ALA A 120 3.60 1.88 -22.70
C ALA A 120 4.80 2.76 -22.36
N VAL A 121 4.58 3.87 -21.64
CA VAL A 121 5.67 4.77 -21.19
C VAL A 121 6.55 4.05 -20.16
N THR A 122 5.96 3.41 -19.14
CA THR A 122 6.71 2.66 -18.13
C THR A 122 7.60 1.59 -18.76
N ALA A 123 7.10 0.87 -19.77
CA ALA A 123 7.89 -0.14 -20.48
C ALA A 123 9.08 0.47 -21.24
N LYS A 124 8.91 1.64 -21.88
CA LYS A 124 9.98 2.33 -22.61
C LYS A 124 11.06 2.91 -21.70
N ILE A 125 10.67 3.52 -20.58
CA ILE A 125 11.63 4.17 -19.69
C ILE A 125 12.40 3.17 -18.80
N ARG A 126 11.88 1.96 -18.61
CA ARG A 126 12.51 0.92 -17.78
C ARG A 126 13.95 0.59 -18.16
N GLY A 127 14.31 0.75 -19.44
CA GLY A 127 15.67 0.50 -19.94
C GLY A 127 16.67 1.63 -19.73
N ILE A 128 16.23 2.81 -19.26
CA ILE A 128 17.11 3.98 -19.11
C ILE A 128 18.04 3.75 -17.91
N PRO A 129 19.38 3.73 -18.11
CA PRO A 129 20.33 3.59 -17.02
C PRO A 129 20.15 4.70 -15.97
N GLY A 130 20.11 4.31 -14.70
CA GLY A 130 19.92 5.23 -13.57
C GLY A 130 18.48 5.37 -13.09
N LEU A 131 17.47 4.94 -13.87
CA LEU A 131 16.10 4.86 -13.37
C LEU A 131 15.91 3.63 -12.48
N VAL A 132 15.52 3.88 -11.24
CA VAL A 132 15.21 2.86 -10.25
C VAL A 132 13.82 3.10 -9.68
N ASP A 133 13.23 2.06 -9.10
CA ASP A 133 11.98 2.18 -8.34
C ASP A 133 10.86 2.82 -9.17
N LEU A 134 10.62 2.35 -10.40
CA LEU A 134 9.51 2.83 -11.23
C LEU A 134 8.17 2.44 -10.60
N ASP A 135 7.24 3.39 -10.51
CA ASP A 135 5.91 3.18 -9.94
C ASP A 135 4.87 4.02 -10.69
N THR A 136 3.60 3.70 -10.48
CA THR A 136 2.46 4.37 -11.09
C THR A 136 1.38 4.64 -10.06
N SER A 137 0.71 5.79 -10.18
CA SER A 137 -0.49 6.08 -9.39
C SER A 137 -1.73 5.33 -9.89
N ALA A 138 -1.68 4.74 -11.09
CA ALA A 138 -2.71 3.86 -11.61
C ALA A 138 -2.67 2.53 -10.84
N LYS A 139 -3.50 2.44 -9.80
CA LYS A 139 -3.62 1.23 -8.99
C LYS A 139 -4.41 0.18 -9.78
N PRO A 140 -4.01 -1.11 -9.73
CA PRO A 140 -4.77 -2.16 -10.39
C PRO A 140 -6.19 -2.26 -9.84
N ASP A 141 -7.10 -2.77 -10.67
CA ASP A 141 -8.50 -2.98 -10.32
C ASP A 141 -8.62 -3.84 -9.06
N LYS A 142 -9.28 -3.27 -8.04
CA LYS A 142 -9.59 -4.00 -6.83
C LYS A 142 -10.82 -4.88 -7.11
N PRO A 143 -10.78 -6.18 -6.79
CA PRO A 143 -11.97 -7.00 -6.87
C PRO A 143 -13.04 -6.42 -5.93
N VAL A 144 -14.19 -6.07 -6.49
CA VAL A 144 -15.37 -5.59 -5.76
C VAL A 144 -16.53 -6.54 -5.98
N ILE A 145 -17.34 -6.72 -4.95
CA ILE A 145 -18.64 -7.40 -5.07
C ILE A 145 -19.67 -6.32 -5.37
N ALA A 146 -20.15 -6.28 -6.62
CA ALA A 146 -21.23 -5.41 -7.02
C ALA A 146 -22.57 -6.09 -6.71
N LEU A 147 -23.47 -5.37 -6.05
CA LEU A 147 -24.82 -5.84 -5.77
C LEU A 147 -25.78 -5.07 -6.69
N ASP A 148 -26.39 -5.78 -7.63
CA ASP A 148 -27.41 -5.23 -8.51
C ASP A 148 -28.80 -5.68 -8.03
N VAL A 149 -29.62 -4.72 -7.62
CA VAL A 149 -30.95 -4.99 -7.05
C VAL A 149 -31.99 -4.97 -8.15
N GLN A 150 -32.65 -6.10 -8.37
CA GLN A 150 -33.82 -6.19 -9.24
C GLN A 150 -35.00 -5.48 -8.58
N ARG A 151 -35.21 -4.21 -8.95
CA ARG A 151 -36.18 -3.33 -8.29
C ARG A 151 -37.62 -3.82 -8.40
N ASP A 152 -38.00 -4.39 -9.54
CA ASP A 152 -39.35 -4.88 -9.77
C ASP A 152 -39.66 -6.07 -8.84
N ALA A 153 -38.76 -7.05 -8.77
CA ALA A 153 -38.89 -8.19 -7.86
C ALA A 153 -38.85 -7.77 -6.37
N ALA A 154 -38.05 -6.77 -6.02
CA ALA A 154 -38.03 -6.23 -4.66
C ALA A 154 -39.37 -5.55 -4.30
N SER A 155 -39.96 -4.82 -5.26
CA SER A 155 -41.26 -4.18 -5.12
C SER A 155 -42.40 -5.19 -4.96
N ASP A 156 -42.38 -6.28 -5.73
CA ASP A 156 -43.36 -7.37 -5.61
C ASP A 156 -43.33 -8.03 -4.21
N LEU A 157 -42.16 -8.03 -3.56
CA LEU A 157 -41.96 -8.54 -2.21
C LEU A 157 -42.18 -7.47 -1.12
N GLY A 158 -42.54 -6.23 -1.50
CA GLY A 158 -42.75 -5.12 -0.57
C GLY A 158 -41.48 -4.61 0.09
N VAL A 159 -40.30 -4.92 -0.47
CA VAL A 159 -39.00 -4.54 0.08
C VAL A 159 -38.43 -3.35 -0.69
N SER A 160 -38.15 -2.26 0.01
CA SER A 160 -37.49 -1.11 -0.59
C SER A 160 -35.98 -1.32 -0.73
N VAL A 161 -35.38 -0.68 -1.75
CA VAL A 161 -33.91 -0.66 -1.94
C VAL A 161 -33.19 -0.11 -0.70
N ALA A 162 -33.80 0.85 -0.01
CA ALA A 162 -33.24 1.45 1.21
C ALA A 162 -33.16 0.44 2.37
N GLN A 163 -34.18 -0.40 2.55
CA GLN A 163 -34.16 -1.47 3.56
C GLN A 163 -33.07 -2.50 3.25
N LEU A 164 -32.98 -2.95 1.99
CA LEU A 164 -31.93 -3.89 1.56
C LEU A 164 -30.54 -3.32 1.81
N ALA A 165 -30.29 -2.08 1.39
CA ALA A 165 -28.99 -1.43 1.56
C ALA A 165 -28.61 -1.28 3.04
N THR A 166 -29.57 -0.91 3.90
CA THR A 166 -29.34 -0.74 5.34
C THR A 166 -29.01 -2.08 6.01
N SER A 167 -29.78 -3.13 5.71
CA SER A 167 -29.52 -4.48 6.25
C SER A 167 -28.17 -5.02 5.81
N LEU A 168 -27.83 -4.89 4.52
CA LEU A 168 -26.54 -5.33 3.99
C LEU A 168 -25.38 -4.56 4.61
N ARG A 169 -25.50 -3.23 4.75
CA ARG A 169 -24.47 -2.42 5.41
C ARG A 169 -24.20 -2.90 6.82
N THR A 170 -25.25 -3.10 7.63
CA THR A 170 -25.10 -3.59 9.00
C THR A 170 -24.45 -4.97 9.06
N LEU A 171 -24.79 -5.89 8.14
CA LEU A 171 -24.22 -7.24 8.12
C LEU A 171 -22.78 -7.30 7.62
N VAL A 172 -22.40 -6.44 6.66
CA VAL A 172 -21.08 -6.51 5.99
C VAL A 172 -20.07 -5.55 6.61
N ALA A 173 -20.46 -4.30 6.85
CA ALA A 173 -19.58 -3.26 7.37
C ALA A 173 -19.74 -3.04 8.88
N GLY A 174 -20.82 -3.53 9.48
CA GLY A 174 -21.25 -3.08 10.79
C GLY A 174 -21.85 -1.68 10.73
N THR A 175 -22.63 -1.34 11.75
CA THR A 175 -23.18 0.01 11.92
C THR A 175 -23.00 0.39 13.37
N THR A 176 -22.27 1.48 13.62
CA THR A 176 -22.24 2.11 14.95
C THR A 176 -23.60 2.76 15.20
N VAL A 177 -24.35 2.22 16.14
CA VAL A 177 -25.67 2.71 16.56
C VAL A 177 -25.57 3.78 17.64
N GLY A 178 -24.45 3.84 18.36
CA GLY A 178 -24.17 4.89 19.33
C GLY A 178 -22.80 4.75 19.96
N ASN A 179 -22.54 5.62 20.95
CA ASN A 179 -21.30 5.59 21.70
C ASN A 179 -21.63 5.34 23.17
N TRP A 180 -20.90 4.42 23.80
CA TRP A 180 -21.00 4.15 25.23
C TRP A 180 -19.73 4.63 25.93
N ARG A 181 -19.91 5.45 26.98
CA ARG A 181 -18.82 5.86 27.86
C ARG A 181 -18.72 4.87 29.02
N ALA A 182 -17.60 4.18 29.09
CA ALA A 182 -17.33 3.22 30.14
C ALA A 182 -16.84 3.90 31.43
N PRO A 183 -16.84 3.18 32.58
CA PRO A 183 -16.34 3.72 33.86
C PRO A 183 -14.86 4.08 33.89
N ASP A 184 -14.07 3.61 32.92
CA ASP A 184 -12.66 3.98 32.71
C ASP A 184 -12.50 5.31 31.94
N ASP A 185 -13.62 6.02 31.72
CA ASP A 185 -13.72 7.29 31.00
C ASP A 185 -13.37 7.19 29.50
N GLN A 186 -13.25 5.96 28.97
CA GLN A 186 -13.12 5.67 27.54
C GLN A 186 -14.50 5.61 26.87
N THR A 187 -14.54 6.00 25.60
CA THR A 187 -15.74 5.92 24.76
C THR A 187 -15.57 4.82 23.73
N TYR A 188 -16.55 3.92 23.65
CA TYR A 188 -16.57 2.80 22.73
C TYR A 188 -17.75 2.96 21.75
N ASP A 189 -17.50 2.64 20.49
CA ASP A 189 -18.53 2.50 19.48
C ASP A 189 -19.37 1.25 19.79
N VAL A 190 -20.69 1.39 19.74
CA VAL A 190 -21.69 0.32 19.97
C VAL A 190 -22.55 0.16 18.74
#